data_AF-E5ASY9-F1
#
_entry.id   AF-E5ASY9-F1
#
_cell.length_a   1.000
_cell.length_b   1.000
_cell.length_c   1.000
_cell.angle_alpha   90.00
_cell.angle_beta   90.00
_cell.angle_gamma   90.00
#
_symmetry.space_group_name_H-M   'P 1'
#
loop_
_entity.id
_entity.type
_entity.pdbx_description
1 polymer ?
#
loop_
_entity_poly.entity_id
_entity_poly.type
_entity_poly.pdbx_seq_one_letter_code
_entity_poly.pdbx_strand_id
1 'polypeptide(L)'
;MDRGEESESMQPIITLNKAIALSLEKYLLRISDESIDIRFDIPDKTLLPDMPTVCVFLYDIQEDLELRQGQSRQYCAKTGTFDARQANVRCCYLVTYWEQLKKEGMKPDGQPMVVMNAVLDALLSAELGTLLREAGLPSFSRVIAPTEHLSSLGNFWQSLGDRPRLCLNFQVTIPVKIVPDQPIKAPPVFSTELESSKWEQYDKSLPFKRALVKQVLQESDVNTMPEVRAQLARLAITCEYKEPNQPAVHISGLLDQATNNAVGEVINEYNNRWNEMDEDLPNSLLVSTDLTVVNAPVHDAD
;
A
#
# COMPACT_ATOMS: atom_id res chain seq x y z
N MET A 1 5.10 -30.51 17.78
CA MET A 1 4.16 -30.01 18.81
C MET A 1 4.13 -28.51 18.63
N ASP A 2 2.93 -27.92 18.72
CA ASP A 2 2.63 -26.50 18.52
C ASP A 2 2.05 -26.11 17.14
N ARG A 3 0.94 -26.74 16.76
CA ARG A 3 -0.03 -26.19 15.78
C ARG A 3 -1.27 -25.60 16.48
N GLY A 4 -1.26 -25.61 17.82
CA GLY A 4 -2.40 -25.23 18.64
C GLY A 4 -2.42 -23.74 18.98
N GLU A 5 -1.26 -23.16 19.34
CA GLU A 5 -1.19 -21.73 19.71
C GLU A 5 -1.20 -20.79 18.49
N GLU A 6 -0.66 -21.22 17.34
CA GLU A 6 -0.73 -20.42 16.10
C GLU A 6 -2.17 -20.27 15.55
N SER A 7 -3.06 -21.21 15.87
CA SER A 7 -4.45 -21.22 15.36
C SER A 7 -5.34 -20.16 16.00
N GLU A 8 -5.10 -19.76 17.26
CA GLU A 8 -5.94 -18.75 17.93
C GLU A 8 -5.69 -17.34 17.37
N SER A 9 -4.47 -17.07 16.86
CA SER A 9 -4.15 -15.80 16.19
C SER A 9 -4.75 -15.69 14.77
N MET A 10 -5.33 -16.76 14.21
CA MET A 10 -5.80 -16.80 12.82
C MET A 10 -7.27 -16.36 12.64
N GLN A 11 -8.01 -16.11 13.73
CA GLN A 11 -9.44 -15.81 13.63
C GLN A 11 -9.85 -14.51 14.36
N PRO A 12 -9.25 -13.35 14.01
CA PRO A 12 -9.46 -12.10 14.73
C PRO A 12 -10.92 -11.64 14.77
N ILE A 13 -11.68 -11.86 13.68
CA ILE A 13 -13.11 -11.51 13.61
C ILE A 13 -13.96 -12.42 14.53
N ILE A 14 -13.60 -13.70 14.65
CA ILE A 14 -14.33 -14.63 15.53
C ILE A 14 -14.07 -14.27 16.99
N THR A 15 -12.83 -13.94 17.33
CA THR A 15 -12.46 -13.44 18.66
C THR A 15 -13.21 -12.15 18.99
N LEU A 16 -13.33 -11.22 18.03
CA LEU A 16 -14.14 -10.01 18.18
C LEU A 16 -15.61 -10.35 18.46
N ASN A 17 -16.24 -11.22 17.67
CA ASN A 17 -17.64 -11.62 17.88
C ASN A 17 -17.86 -12.24 19.26
N LYS A 18 -16.95 -13.12 19.71
CA LYS A 18 -17.01 -13.72 21.05
C LYS A 18 -16.90 -12.67 22.16
N ALA A 19 -15.99 -11.70 22.02
CA ALA A 19 -15.82 -10.63 23.01
C ALA A 19 -17.07 -9.73 23.09
N ILE A 20 -17.69 -9.42 21.94
CA ILE A 20 -18.97 -8.69 21.89
C ILE A 20 -20.07 -9.50 22.60
N ALA A 21 -20.18 -10.79 22.31
CA ALA A 21 -21.18 -11.66 22.93
C ALA A 21 -21.04 -11.67 24.47
N LEU A 22 -19.84 -11.94 24.97
CA LEU A 22 -19.55 -11.97 26.40
C LEU A 22 -19.85 -10.63 27.10
N SER A 23 -19.52 -9.52 26.44
CA SER A 23 -19.83 -8.19 26.96
C SER A 23 -21.34 -7.96 27.04
N LEU A 24 -22.09 -8.32 25.99
CA LEU A 24 -23.55 -8.19 25.97
C LEU A 24 -24.23 -9.08 27.00
N GLU A 25 -23.86 -10.37 27.09
CA GLU A 25 -24.40 -11.32 28.07
C GLU A 25 -24.32 -10.76 29.49
N LYS A 26 -23.15 -10.24 29.87
CA LYS A 26 -22.92 -9.69 31.21
C LYS A 26 -23.85 -8.52 31.56
N TYR A 27 -24.13 -7.64 30.60
CA TYR A 27 -24.99 -6.48 30.83
C TYR A 27 -26.48 -6.85 30.76
N LEU A 28 -26.87 -7.75 29.86
CA LEU A 28 -28.25 -8.22 29.74
C LEU A 28 -28.69 -9.03 30.98
N LEU A 29 -27.80 -9.83 31.56
CA LEU A 29 -28.05 -10.55 32.82
C LEU A 29 -28.30 -9.63 34.03
N ARG A 30 -27.94 -8.34 33.96
CA ARG A 30 -28.17 -7.39 35.06
C ARG A 30 -29.57 -6.78 35.07
N ILE A 31 -30.23 -6.75 33.92
CA ILE A 31 -31.49 -6.03 33.73
C ILE A 31 -32.72 -6.94 33.75
N SER A 32 -32.55 -8.24 33.56
CA SER A 32 -33.66 -9.19 33.54
C SER A 32 -33.22 -10.58 34.02
N ASP A 33 -34.10 -11.22 34.79
CA ASP A 33 -34.02 -12.65 35.06
C ASP A 33 -34.55 -13.50 33.89
N GLU A 34 -35.27 -12.89 32.93
CA GLU A 34 -35.66 -13.55 31.68
C GLU A 34 -34.45 -13.69 30.76
N SER A 35 -34.26 -14.87 30.17
CA SER A 35 -33.17 -15.14 29.22
C SER A 35 -33.39 -14.35 27.93
N ILE A 36 -32.59 -13.30 27.71
CA ILE A 36 -32.51 -12.59 26.42
C ILE A 36 -31.45 -13.30 25.57
N ASP A 37 -31.87 -13.78 24.40
CA ASP A 37 -30.99 -14.47 23.47
C ASP A 37 -30.10 -13.49 22.69
N ILE A 38 -28.90 -13.91 22.29
CA ILE A 38 -27.98 -13.11 21.49
C ILE A 38 -27.61 -13.89 20.23
N ARG A 39 -27.89 -13.31 19.07
CA ARG A 39 -27.62 -13.93 17.76
C ARG A 39 -26.71 -13.07 16.91
N PHE A 40 -25.85 -13.72 16.12
CA PHE A 40 -24.91 -13.09 15.18
C PHE A 40 -25.31 -13.35 13.72
N ASP A 41 -26.59 -13.13 13.42
CA ASP A 41 -27.16 -13.33 12.09
C ASP A 41 -28.16 -12.22 11.73
N ILE A 42 -28.66 -12.27 10.50
CA ILE A 42 -29.75 -11.38 10.08
C ILE A 42 -31.05 -11.93 10.66
N PRO A 43 -31.84 -11.12 11.37
CA PRO A 43 -33.15 -11.51 11.87
C PRO A 43 -34.11 -11.84 10.72
N ASP A 44 -34.81 -12.98 10.81
CA ASP A 44 -35.81 -13.36 9.82
C ASP A 44 -37.12 -12.57 10.03
N LYS A 45 -37.55 -11.86 9.00
CA LYS A 45 -38.79 -11.06 8.99
C LYS A 45 -40.06 -11.92 9.08
N THR A 46 -39.99 -13.16 8.60
CA THR A 46 -41.12 -14.09 8.53
C THR A 46 -41.28 -14.91 9.80
N LEU A 47 -40.18 -15.14 10.52
CA LEU A 47 -40.14 -15.92 11.75
C LEU A 47 -39.54 -15.07 12.87
N LEU A 48 -40.40 -14.32 13.56
CA LEU A 48 -39.99 -13.60 14.78
C LEU A 48 -39.53 -14.61 15.84
N PRO A 49 -38.46 -14.32 16.59
CA PRO A 49 -38.00 -15.21 17.64
C PRO A 49 -39.06 -15.34 18.73
N ASP A 50 -39.18 -16.54 19.29
CA ASP A 50 -40.13 -16.86 20.36
C ASP A 50 -39.75 -16.18 21.69
N MET A 51 -38.46 -15.90 21.87
CA MET A 51 -37.90 -15.21 23.03
C MET A 51 -37.40 -13.81 22.63
N PRO A 52 -37.31 -12.86 23.58
CA PRO A 52 -36.55 -11.62 23.40
C PRO A 52 -35.13 -11.90 22.89
N THR A 53 -34.75 -11.28 21.77
CA THR A 53 -33.46 -11.53 21.13
C THR A 53 -32.78 -10.24 20.69
N VAL A 54 -31.48 -10.13 20.99
CA VAL A 54 -30.58 -9.12 20.45
C VAL A 54 -29.84 -9.71 19.26
N CYS A 55 -30.03 -9.13 18.08
CA CYS A 55 -29.31 -9.52 16.86
C CYS A 55 -28.16 -8.55 16.61
N VAL A 56 -26.94 -9.09 16.55
CA VAL A 56 -25.69 -8.38 16.25
C VAL A 56 -25.27 -8.75 14.83
N PHE A 57 -25.66 -7.93 13.86
CA PHE A 57 -25.43 -8.21 12.45
C PHE A 57 -24.20 -7.48 11.91
N LEU A 58 -23.19 -8.22 11.45
CA LEU A 58 -22.02 -7.68 10.76
C LEU A 58 -22.35 -7.45 9.28
N TYR A 59 -22.58 -6.19 8.90
CA TYR A 59 -23.07 -5.86 7.55
C TYR A 59 -21.97 -5.43 6.58
N ASP A 60 -20.83 -4.96 7.10
CA ASP A 60 -19.71 -4.50 6.29
C ASP A 60 -18.37 -4.73 6.98
N ILE A 61 -17.34 -5.05 6.19
CA ILE A 61 -15.96 -5.24 6.61
C ILE A 61 -15.06 -4.54 5.61
N GLN A 62 -14.31 -3.56 6.08
CA GLN A 62 -13.46 -2.74 5.23
C GLN A 62 -12.17 -2.36 5.95
N GLU A 63 -11.11 -2.09 5.21
CA GLU A 63 -9.88 -1.59 5.81
C GLU A 63 -10.05 -0.14 6.27
N ASP A 64 -9.58 0.15 7.49
CA ASP A 64 -9.58 1.50 8.04
C ASP A 64 -8.35 2.28 7.57
N LEU A 65 -8.51 3.01 6.47
CA LEU A 65 -7.43 3.78 5.85
C LEU A 65 -6.94 4.93 6.74
N GLU A 66 -7.76 5.44 7.65
CA GLU A 66 -7.37 6.51 8.59
C GLU A 66 -6.29 6.02 9.56
N LEU A 67 -6.34 4.72 9.90
CA LEU A 67 -5.37 4.06 10.77
C LEU A 67 -4.24 3.37 9.99
N ARG A 68 -4.23 3.47 8.65
CA ARG A 68 -3.14 2.93 7.83
C ARG A 68 -1.93 3.85 7.95
N GLN A 69 -0.92 3.38 8.66
CA GLN A 69 0.38 4.06 8.73
C GLN A 69 1.33 3.46 7.69
N GLY A 70 2.16 4.29 7.06
CA GLY A 70 3.22 3.86 6.12
C GLY A 70 4.41 3.19 6.81
N GLN A 71 4.16 2.32 7.79
CA GLN A 71 5.21 1.64 8.55
C GLN A 71 5.83 0.54 7.70
N SER A 72 7.16 0.54 7.63
CA SER A 72 7.92 -0.59 7.08
C SER A 72 7.76 -1.81 7.99
N ARG A 73 7.83 -3.00 7.40
CA ARG A 73 7.83 -4.25 8.18
C ARG A 73 9.11 -4.31 9.00
N GLN A 74 8.97 -4.69 10.27
CA GLN A 74 10.12 -4.93 11.11
C GLN A 74 10.87 -6.19 10.64
N TYR A 75 12.19 -6.11 10.66
CA TYR A 75 13.08 -7.19 10.27
C TYR A 75 13.71 -7.81 11.52
N CYS A 76 13.59 -9.13 11.66
CA CYS A 76 14.22 -9.88 12.72
C CYS A 76 15.56 -10.47 12.24
N ALA A 77 16.67 -9.84 12.66
CA ALA A 77 18.01 -10.27 12.27
C ALA A 77 18.39 -11.68 12.77
N LYS A 78 17.76 -12.16 13.86
CA LYS A 78 18.01 -13.51 14.40
C LYS A 78 17.46 -14.61 13.51
N THR A 79 16.28 -14.40 12.93
CA THR A 79 15.60 -15.38 12.07
C THR A 79 15.83 -15.11 10.59
N GLY A 80 16.29 -13.91 10.23
CA GLY A 80 16.45 -13.47 8.85
C GLY A 80 15.11 -13.25 8.14
N THR A 81 14.04 -12.97 8.89
CA THR A 81 12.67 -12.84 8.37
C THR A 81 12.05 -11.50 8.73
N PHE A 82 11.06 -11.09 7.94
CA PHE A 82 10.20 -9.96 8.27
C PHE A 82 9.00 -10.39 9.09
N ASP A 83 8.53 -9.51 9.97
CA ASP A 83 7.27 -9.70 10.66
C ASP A 83 6.08 -9.72 9.68
N ALA A 84 5.01 -10.40 10.09
CA ALA A 84 3.77 -10.45 9.33
C ALA A 84 3.25 -9.03 9.07
N ARG A 85 2.70 -8.81 7.87
CA ARG A 85 2.03 -7.54 7.59
C ARG A 85 0.76 -7.48 8.42
N GLN A 86 0.39 -6.30 8.89
CA GLN A 86 -0.87 -6.08 9.58
C GLN A 86 -1.73 -5.10 8.78
N ALA A 87 -3.04 -5.34 8.74
CA ALA A 87 -4.04 -4.39 8.25
C ALA A 87 -5.02 -4.09 9.38
N ASN A 88 -5.43 -2.83 9.51
CA ASN A 88 -6.45 -2.43 10.48
C ASN A 88 -7.81 -2.56 9.79
N VAL A 89 -8.62 -3.51 10.21
CA VAL A 89 -9.90 -3.85 9.57
C VAL A 89 -11.04 -3.34 10.45
N ARG A 90 -11.87 -2.47 9.89
CA ARG A 90 -13.11 -1.96 10.48
C ARG A 90 -14.25 -2.92 10.20
N CYS A 91 -14.81 -3.46 11.27
CA CYS A 91 -16.00 -4.30 11.27
C CYS A 91 -17.21 -3.44 11.67
N CYS A 92 -18.21 -3.35 10.80
CA CYS A 92 -19.40 -2.53 10.99
C CYS A 92 -20.59 -3.41 11.37
N TYR A 93 -21.05 -3.27 12.60
CA TYR A 93 -22.18 -4.00 13.16
C TYR A 93 -23.41 -3.11 13.27
N LEU A 94 -24.56 -3.74 13.06
CA LEU A 94 -25.87 -3.20 13.35
C LEU A 94 -26.51 -4.05 14.44
N VAL A 95 -26.77 -3.44 15.60
CA VAL A 95 -27.39 -4.13 16.73
C VAL A 95 -28.87 -3.77 16.81
N THR A 96 -29.73 -4.78 16.83
CA THR A 96 -31.19 -4.63 16.81
C THR A 96 -31.84 -5.55 17.83
N TYR A 97 -33.03 -5.16 18.31
CA TYR A 97 -33.80 -5.94 19.27
C TYR A 97 -35.11 -6.45 18.67
N TRP A 98 -35.41 -7.72 18.94
CA TRP A 98 -36.54 -8.47 18.39
C TRP A 98 -37.30 -9.17 19.51
N GLU A 99 -38.61 -9.03 19.48
CA GLU A 99 -39.53 -9.75 20.36
C GLU A 99 -40.88 -9.90 19.65
N GLN A 100 -41.70 -10.84 20.13
CA GLN A 100 -43.11 -10.89 19.78
C GLN A 100 -43.85 -9.74 20.47
N LEU A 101 -44.75 -9.08 19.74
CA LEU A 101 -45.49 -7.93 20.26
C LEU A 101 -46.38 -8.34 21.45
N LYS A 102 -46.00 -7.97 22.68
CA LYS A 102 -46.86 -8.14 23.85
C LYS A 102 -47.95 -7.06 23.83
N LYS A 103 -49.19 -7.44 24.16
CA LYS A 103 -50.38 -6.55 24.14
C LYS A 103 -50.35 -5.45 25.22
N GLU A 104 -49.50 -5.60 26.24
CA GLU A 104 -49.39 -4.64 27.34
C GLU A 104 -48.24 -3.65 27.10
N GLY A 105 -48.60 -2.40 26.80
CA GLY A 105 -47.88 -1.20 27.22
C GLY A 105 -46.61 -0.83 26.45
N MET A 106 -46.77 0.01 25.43
CA MET A 106 -45.68 0.88 24.94
C MET A 106 -45.40 1.98 25.98
N LYS A 107 -44.77 1.62 27.09
CA LYS A 107 -44.31 2.57 28.10
C LYS A 107 -42.93 3.13 27.73
N PRO A 108 -42.55 4.32 28.22
CA PRO A 108 -41.20 4.87 28.01
C PRO A 108 -40.09 3.95 28.51
N ASP A 109 -40.36 3.17 29.56
CA ASP A 109 -39.50 2.15 30.17
C ASP A 109 -39.84 0.73 29.68
N GLY A 110 -40.46 0.60 28.50
CA GLY A 110 -40.79 -0.69 27.92
C GLY A 110 -39.55 -1.56 27.70
N GLN A 111 -39.76 -2.88 27.65
CA GLN A 111 -38.70 -3.88 27.46
C GLN A 111 -37.70 -3.53 26.33
N PRO A 112 -38.13 -3.09 25.12
CA PRO A 112 -37.19 -2.70 24.07
C PRO A 112 -36.23 -1.60 24.49
N MET A 113 -36.69 -0.59 25.24
CA MET A 113 -35.87 0.53 25.67
C MET A 113 -34.88 0.12 26.76
N VAL A 114 -35.32 -0.69 27.72
CA VAL A 114 -34.46 -1.22 28.79
C VAL A 114 -33.34 -2.09 28.22
N VAL A 115 -33.68 -3.00 27.29
CA VAL A 115 -32.70 -3.87 26.64
C VAL A 115 -31.73 -3.06 25.79
N MET A 116 -32.21 -2.15 24.95
CA MET A 116 -31.34 -1.34 24.09
C MET A 116 -30.45 -0.38 24.89
N ASN A 117 -30.90 0.08 26.07
CA ASN A 117 -30.05 0.84 26.99
C ASN A 117 -28.91 -0.03 27.56
N ALA A 118 -29.20 -1.26 27.98
CA ALA A 118 -28.16 -2.17 28.46
C ALA A 118 -27.16 -2.57 27.36
N VAL A 119 -27.64 -2.75 26.13
CA VAL A 119 -26.77 -2.95 24.95
C VAL A 119 -25.87 -1.73 24.76
N LEU A 120 -26.41 -0.51 24.83
CA LEU A 120 -25.62 0.71 24.71
C LEU A 120 -24.54 0.80 25.79
N ASP A 121 -24.89 0.52 27.04
CA ASP A 121 -23.95 0.51 28.17
C ASP A 121 -22.84 -0.52 27.97
N ALA A 122 -23.16 -1.70 27.44
CA ALA A 122 -22.17 -2.74 27.12
C ALA A 122 -21.20 -2.27 26.02
N LEU A 123 -21.72 -1.70 24.93
CA LEU A 123 -20.92 -1.24 23.80
C LEU A 123 -20.02 -0.04 24.13
N LEU A 124 -20.47 0.85 25.02
CA LEU A 124 -19.69 1.99 25.52
C LEU A 124 -18.71 1.61 26.64
N SER A 125 -18.79 0.39 27.17
CA SER A 125 -17.98 -0.01 28.32
C SER A 125 -16.49 -0.11 27.97
N ALA A 126 -15.63 0.32 28.89
CA ALA A 126 -14.18 0.04 28.82
C ALA A 126 -13.85 -1.46 28.97
N GLU A 127 -14.82 -2.25 29.43
CA GLU A 127 -14.68 -3.70 29.61
C GLU A 127 -14.54 -4.42 28.27
N LEU A 128 -15.34 -4.08 27.26
CA LEU A 128 -15.20 -4.65 25.92
C LEU A 128 -13.81 -4.40 25.34
N GLY A 129 -13.30 -3.17 25.49
CA GLY A 129 -11.93 -2.84 25.08
C GLY A 129 -10.85 -3.61 25.87
N THR A 130 -11.14 -3.96 27.13
CA THR A 130 -10.22 -4.75 27.98
C THR A 130 -10.22 -6.22 27.56
N LEU A 131 -11.38 -6.83 27.33
CA LEU A 131 -11.52 -8.19 26.79
C LEU A 131 -10.79 -8.36 25.45
N LEU A 132 -10.95 -7.40 24.55
CA LEU A 132 -10.27 -7.41 23.25
C LEU A 132 -8.75 -7.28 23.40
N ARG A 133 -8.28 -6.41 24.29
CA ARG A 133 -6.84 -6.25 24.56
C ARG A 133 -6.22 -7.52 25.16
N GLU A 134 -6.92 -8.17 26.10
CA GLU A 134 -6.50 -9.44 26.70
C GLU A 134 -6.45 -10.57 25.67
N ALA A 135 -7.35 -10.55 24.69
CA ALA A 135 -7.35 -11.46 23.54
C ALA A 135 -6.32 -11.08 22.45
N GLY A 136 -5.44 -10.11 22.70
CA GLY A 136 -4.39 -9.70 21.75
C GLY A 136 -4.88 -8.82 20.59
N LEU A 137 -6.07 -8.24 20.69
CA LEU A 137 -6.69 -7.36 19.69
C LEU A 137 -6.83 -5.93 20.24
N PRO A 138 -5.78 -5.10 20.20
CA PRO A 138 -5.93 -3.68 20.51
C PRO A 138 -6.91 -3.05 19.52
N SER A 139 -8.10 -2.69 19.98
CA SER A 139 -9.21 -2.24 19.14
C SER A 139 -9.49 -0.75 19.31
N PHE A 140 -10.00 -0.13 18.24
CA PHE A 140 -10.60 1.20 18.29
C PHE A 140 -12.10 1.10 17.98
N SER A 141 -12.96 1.46 18.92
CA SER A 141 -14.42 1.35 18.79
C SER A 141 -15.09 2.71 18.62
N ARG A 142 -16.05 2.79 17.71
CA ARG A 142 -16.99 3.92 17.55
C ARG A 142 -18.40 3.41 17.76
N VAL A 143 -19.09 3.98 18.76
CA VAL A 143 -20.46 3.61 19.15
C VAL A 143 -21.38 4.76 18.79
N ILE A 144 -22.47 4.50 18.03
CA ILE A 144 -23.42 5.52 17.54
C ILE A 144 -22.72 6.67 16.81
N ALA A 145 -21.76 6.33 15.92
CA ALA A 145 -21.15 7.35 15.08
C ALA A 145 -22.20 7.94 14.11
N PRO A 146 -22.29 9.27 13.93
CA PRO A 146 -23.27 9.94 13.06
C PRO A 146 -22.90 9.74 11.58
N THR A 147 -22.92 8.49 11.14
CA THR A 147 -22.48 8.05 9.80
C THR A 147 -23.66 7.66 8.93
N GLU A 148 -24.82 7.37 9.53
CA GLU A 148 -26.03 6.99 8.80
C GLU A 148 -26.98 8.16 8.64
N HIS A 149 -27.29 8.47 7.38
CA HIS A 149 -28.40 9.35 7.05
C HIS A 149 -29.72 8.58 7.14
N LEU A 150 -30.80 9.24 7.59
CA LEU A 150 -32.15 8.64 7.70
C LEU A 150 -32.63 7.95 6.41
N SER A 151 -32.16 8.41 5.24
CA SER A 151 -32.44 7.80 3.94
C SER A 151 -31.83 6.40 3.78
N SER A 152 -30.62 6.17 4.31
CA SER A 152 -29.95 4.87 4.26
C SER A 152 -30.67 3.85 5.14
N LEU A 153 -31.05 4.27 6.35
CA LEU A 153 -31.77 3.42 7.30
C LEU A 153 -33.17 3.05 6.81
N GLY A 154 -33.85 3.96 6.12
CA GLY A 154 -35.14 3.69 5.47
C GLY A 154 -35.03 2.57 4.42
N ASN A 155 -34.03 2.62 3.55
CA ASN A 155 -33.79 1.57 2.54
C ASN A 155 -33.44 0.22 3.18
N PHE A 156 -32.69 0.23 4.27
CA PHE A 156 -32.36 -0.96 5.04
C PHE A 156 -33.62 -1.65 5.58
N TRP A 157 -34.51 -0.89 6.23
CA TRP A 157 -35.76 -1.44 6.75
C TRP A 157 -36.73 -1.89 5.65
N GLN A 158 -36.79 -1.19 4.52
CA GLN A 158 -37.55 -1.64 3.33
C GLN A 158 -37.09 -3.01 2.87
N SER A 159 -35.77 -3.22 2.80
CA SER A 159 -35.18 -4.51 2.42
C SER A 159 -35.52 -5.63 3.41
N LEU A 160 -35.67 -5.29 4.69
CA LEU A 160 -36.08 -6.21 5.76
C LEU A 160 -37.61 -6.36 5.93
N GLY A 161 -38.42 -5.72 5.09
CA GLY A 161 -39.88 -5.86 5.09
C GLY A 161 -40.63 -4.79 5.90
N ASP A 162 -40.17 -3.54 5.84
CA ASP A 162 -40.90 -2.34 6.26
C ASP A 162 -41.30 -2.28 7.75
N ARG A 163 -40.47 -2.86 8.62
CA ARG A 163 -40.66 -2.79 10.08
C ARG A 163 -39.53 -1.99 10.72
N PRO A 164 -39.65 -0.66 10.81
CA PRO A 164 -38.61 0.16 11.43
C PRO A 164 -38.46 -0.19 12.90
N ARG A 165 -37.22 -0.40 13.34
CA ARG A 165 -36.86 -0.62 14.74
C ARG A 165 -35.72 0.32 15.13
N LEU A 166 -35.53 0.49 16.43
CA LEU A 166 -34.31 1.10 16.94
C LEU A 166 -33.12 0.20 16.59
N CYS A 167 -32.07 0.81 16.04
CA CYS A 167 -30.82 0.15 15.73
C CYS A 167 -29.65 0.98 16.30
N LEU A 168 -28.62 0.28 16.77
CA LEU A 168 -27.38 0.89 17.21
C LEU A 168 -26.26 0.51 16.25
N ASN A 169 -25.62 1.53 15.68
CA ASN A 169 -24.42 1.35 14.87
C ASN A 169 -23.21 1.20 15.77
N PHE A 170 -22.46 0.14 15.51
CA PHE A 170 -21.27 -0.17 16.26
C PHE A 170 -20.14 -0.55 15.30
N GLN A 171 -19.07 0.23 15.32
CA GLN A 171 -17.90 0.00 14.46
C GLN A 171 -16.71 -0.32 15.34
N VAL A 172 -15.98 -1.38 15.02
CA VAL A 172 -14.74 -1.74 15.71
C VAL A 172 -13.65 -1.98 14.69
N THR A 173 -12.55 -1.25 14.83
CA THR A 173 -11.35 -1.49 14.06
C THR A 173 -10.42 -2.40 14.85
N ILE A 174 -10.08 -3.56 14.28
CA ILE A 174 -9.17 -4.56 14.86
C ILE A 174 -7.96 -4.80 13.93
N PRO A 175 -6.80 -5.15 14.50
CA PRO A 175 -5.65 -5.54 13.71
C PRO A 175 -5.79 -6.97 13.18
N VAL A 176 -5.55 -7.16 11.88
CA VAL A 176 -5.54 -8.47 11.23
C VAL A 176 -4.17 -8.72 10.64
N LYS A 177 -3.51 -9.78 11.10
CA LYS A 177 -2.21 -10.21 10.58
C LYS A 177 -2.40 -10.96 9.26
N ILE A 178 -1.64 -10.56 8.25
CA ILE A 178 -1.54 -11.17 6.93
C ILE A 178 -0.23 -11.97 6.94
N VAL A 179 -0.35 -13.27 7.19
CA VAL A 179 0.77 -14.20 7.21
C VAL A 179 0.92 -14.80 5.81
N PRO A 180 2.08 -14.65 5.15
CA PRO A 180 2.32 -15.33 3.87
C PRO A 180 2.52 -16.84 4.10
N ASP A 181 2.15 -17.66 3.11
CA ASP A 181 2.33 -19.13 3.16
C ASP A 181 3.79 -19.55 3.42
N GLN A 182 4.74 -18.72 2.99
CA GLN A 182 6.15 -18.88 3.27
C GLN A 182 6.76 -17.57 3.78
N PRO A 183 7.62 -17.62 4.81
CA PRO A 183 8.25 -16.42 5.33
C PRO A 183 9.22 -15.84 4.31
N ILE A 184 9.15 -14.52 4.10
CA ILE A 184 10.10 -13.80 3.26
C ILE A 184 11.42 -13.71 4.02
N LYS A 185 12.43 -14.41 3.49
CA LYS A 185 13.79 -14.42 4.03
C LYS A 185 14.64 -13.37 3.34
N ALA A 186 15.39 -12.60 4.12
CA ALA A 186 16.45 -11.72 3.63
C ALA A 186 17.66 -11.86 4.56
N PRO A 187 18.88 -12.11 4.03
CA PRO A 187 20.07 -12.18 4.87
C PRO A 187 20.36 -10.81 5.48
N PRO A 188 20.82 -10.75 6.74
CA PRO A 188 21.19 -9.48 7.35
C PRO A 188 22.50 -8.97 6.72
N VAL A 189 22.69 -7.65 6.73
CA VAL A 189 23.96 -7.04 6.35
C VAL A 189 24.94 -7.22 7.51
N PHE A 190 26.02 -7.98 7.29
CA PHE A 190 27.03 -8.28 8.32
C PHE A 190 28.23 -7.34 8.28
N SER A 191 28.59 -6.86 7.09
CA SER A 191 29.70 -5.94 6.87
C SER A 191 29.31 -4.88 5.86
N THR A 192 29.80 -3.67 6.09
CA THR A 192 29.71 -2.56 5.15
C THR A 192 31.14 -2.10 4.89
N GLU A 193 31.55 -2.16 3.63
CA GLU A 193 32.84 -1.65 3.17
C GLU A 193 32.58 -0.37 2.38
N LEU A 194 33.35 0.68 2.67
CA LEU A 194 33.31 1.94 1.94
C LEU A 194 34.68 2.16 1.30
N GLU A 195 34.74 2.07 -0.01
CA GLU A 195 35.92 2.42 -0.78
C GLU A 195 35.80 3.88 -1.23
N SER A 196 36.68 4.74 -0.72
CA SER A 196 36.73 6.16 -1.09
C SER A 196 37.74 6.37 -2.20
N SER A 197 37.27 6.45 -3.44
CA SER A 197 38.06 6.91 -4.59
C SER A 197 37.60 8.31 -5.03
N LYS A 198 38.52 9.16 -5.52
CA LYS A 198 38.17 10.47 -6.09
C LYS A 198 37.31 10.27 -7.34
N TRP A 199 36.01 10.56 -7.24
CA TRP A 199 35.05 10.40 -8.33
C TRP A 199 35.33 11.34 -9.52
N GLU A 200 35.99 12.47 -9.27
CA GLU A 200 36.28 13.53 -10.27
C GLU A 200 37.20 13.07 -11.41
N GLN A 201 38.03 12.03 -11.19
CA GLN A 201 38.90 11.47 -12.24
C GLN A 201 38.17 10.50 -13.17
N TYR A 202 36.95 10.08 -12.79
CA TYR A 202 36.22 9.06 -13.51
C TYR A 202 35.31 9.61 -14.58
N ASP A 203 34.75 10.83 -14.49
CA ASP A 203 33.80 11.31 -15.50
C ASP A 203 34.48 11.60 -16.86
N LYS A 204 34.61 10.55 -17.67
CA LYS A 204 35.16 10.58 -19.02
C LYS A 204 34.17 11.07 -20.07
N SER A 205 32.94 11.42 -19.70
CA SER A 205 31.90 11.84 -20.65
C SER A 205 32.26 13.13 -21.39
N LEU A 206 32.81 14.12 -20.67
CA LEU A 206 33.18 15.41 -21.24
C LEU A 206 34.46 15.36 -22.10
N PRO A 207 35.57 14.72 -21.67
CA PRO A 207 36.72 14.46 -22.54
C PRO A 207 36.32 13.70 -23.81
N PHE A 208 35.48 12.66 -23.67
CA PHE A 208 34.98 11.90 -24.82
C PHE A 208 34.15 12.76 -25.77
N LYS A 209 33.24 13.59 -25.25
CA LYS A 209 32.45 14.52 -26.07
C LYS A 209 33.34 15.47 -26.86
N ARG A 210 34.38 16.02 -26.23
CA ARG A 210 35.33 16.93 -26.90
C ARG A 210 36.12 16.21 -27.99
N ALA A 211 36.62 15.01 -27.70
CA ALA A 211 37.36 14.17 -28.62
C ALA A 211 36.52 13.80 -29.85
N LEU A 212 35.29 13.34 -29.65
CA LEU A 212 34.34 13.02 -30.70
C LEU A 212 33.99 14.25 -31.57
N VAL A 213 33.61 15.37 -30.93
CA VAL A 213 33.27 16.61 -31.64
C VAL A 213 34.44 17.10 -32.49
N LYS A 214 35.67 17.02 -31.97
CA LYS A 214 36.87 17.45 -32.69
C LYS A 214 37.10 16.64 -33.97
N GLN A 215 36.94 15.32 -33.95
CA GLN A 215 37.18 14.50 -35.15
C GLN A 215 36.07 14.64 -36.18
N VAL A 216 34.81 14.61 -35.76
CA VAL A 216 33.70 14.77 -36.69
C VAL A 216 33.80 16.12 -37.42
N LEU A 217 34.26 17.17 -36.74
CA LEU A 217 34.51 18.47 -37.36
C LEU A 217 35.76 18.51 -38.28
N GLN A 218 36.76 17.63 -38.09
CA GLN A 218 37.91 17.52 -38.99
C GLN A 218 37.55 16.82 -40.30
N GLU A 219 36.60 15.89 -40.25
CA GLU A 219 36.12 15.12 -41.42
C GLU A 219 34.97 15.80 -42.17
N SER A 220 34.38 16.85 -41.59
CA SER A 220 33.25 17.58 -42.18
C SER A 220 33.68 18.69 -43.16
N ASP A 221 32.86 18.94 -44.18
CA ASP A 221 33.06 20.04 -45.14
C ASP A 221 32.88 21.42 -44.47
N VAL A 222 33.70 22.39 -44.87
CA VAL A 222 33.78 23.74 -44.29
C VAL A 222 32.43 24.48 -44.38
N ASN A 223 31.61 24.16 -45.38
CA ASN A 223 30.31 24.80 -45.60
C ASN A 223 29.21 24.33 -44.64
N THR A 224 29.28 23.11 -44.08
CA THR A 224 28.27 22.54 -43.17
C THR A 224 28.68 22.57 -41.70
N MET A 225 29.89 23.06 -41.40
CA MET A 225 30.45 23.11 -40.05
C MET A 225 29.56 23.77 -38.98
N PRO A 226 28.85 24.89 -39.24
CA PRO A 226 28.00 25.51 -38.21
C PRO A 226 26.81 24.63 -37.79
N GLU A 227 26.16 23.98 -38.75
CA GLU A 227 25.00 23.11 -38.53
C GLU A 227 25.40 21.80 -37.83
N VAL A 228 26.49 21.18 -38.31
CA VAL A 228 27.09 19.99 -37.68
C VAL A 228 27.50 20.28 -36.25
N ARG A 229 28.13 21.44 -35.98
CA ARG A 229 28.52 21.86 -34.64
C ARG A 229 27.32 22.04 -33.70
N ALA A 230 26.21 22.60 -34.19
CA ALA A 230 24.98 22.76 -33.41
C ALA A 230 24.35 21.40 -33.07
N GLN A 231 24.32 20.46 -34.02
CA GLN A 231 23.81 19.11 -33.80
C GLN A 231 24.67 18.32 -32.80
N LEU A 232 26.00 18.35 -32.95
CA LEU A 232 26.92 17.67 -32.02
C LEU A 232 26.90 18.28 -30.61
N ALA A 233 26.63 19.59 -30.48
CA ALA A 233 26.49 20.23 -29.16
C ALA A 233 25.29 19.67 -28.38
N ARG A 234 24.21 19.27 -29.08
CA ARG A 234 22.98 18.71 -28.51
C ARG A 234 23.08 17.22 -28.14
N LEU A 235 24.16 16.54 -28.49
CA LEU A 235 24.38 15.14 -28.08
C LEU A 235 24.54 15.04 -26.56
N ALA A 236 23.77 14.15 -25.96
CA ALA A 236 23.93 13.73 -24.58
C ALA A 236 24.86 12.52 -24.54
N ILE A 237 25.95 12.64 -23.79
CA ILE A 237 26.94 11.58 -23.61
C ILE A 237 26.97 11.26 -22.11
N THR A 238 26.67 10.03 -21.76
CA THR A 238 26.73 9.53 -20.39
C THR A 238 27.69 8.34 -20.31
N CYS A 239 28.36 8.17 -19.18
CA CYS A 239 29.26 7.06 -18.95
C CYS A 239 28.76 6.22 -17.77
N GLU A 240 28.63 4.92 -17.99
CA GLU A 240 28.36 3.94 -16.94
C GLU A 240 29.66 3.19 -16.61
N TYR A 241 30.02 3.13 -15.34
CA TYR A 241 31.26 2.49 -14.89
C TYR A 241 30.91 1.17 -14.23
N LYS A 242 31.07 0.05 -14.95
CA LYS A 242 31.03 -1.29 -14.36
C LYS A 242 32.33 -1.61 -13.64
N GLU A 243 33.45 -1.11 -14.19
CA GLU A 243 34.78 -1.14 -13.59
C GLU A 243 35.42 0.25 -13.73
N PRO A 244 36.30 0.67 -12.79
CA PRO A 244 36.90 2.00 -12.76
C PRO A 244 37.64 2.38 -14.07
N ASN A 245 38.20 1.39 -14.75
CA ASN A 245 39.06 1.59 -15.93
C ASN A 245 38.40 1.20 -17.26
N GLN A 246 37.13 0.81 -17.26
CA GLN A 246 36.39 0.41 -18.47
C GLN A 246 34.99 1.06 -18.47
N PRO A 247 34.90 2.36 -18.85
CA PRO A 247 33.62 3.04 -18.99
C PRO A 247 32.84 2.49 -20.19
N ALA A 248 31.55 2.29 -20.01
CA ALA A 248 30.59 2.14 -21.10
C ALA A 248 29.99 3.51 -21.42
N VAL A 249 30.27 4.04 -22.61
CA VAL A 249 29.80 5.34 -23.07
C VAL A 249 28.49 5.17 -23.82
N HIS A 250 27.47 5.91 -23.43
CA HIS A 250 26.18 5.95 -24.08
C HIS A 250 26.01 7.31 -24.74
N ILE A 251 25.85 7.31 -26.06
CA ILE A 251 25.62 8.52 -26.86
C ILE A 251 24.17 8.52 -27.30
N SER A 252 23.46 9.61 -26.99
CA SER A 252 22.06 9.78 -27.37
C SER A 252 21.83 11.20 -27.89
N GLY A 253 20.94 11.33 -28.89
CA GLY A 253 20.63 12.63 -29.47
C GLY A 253 19.98 12.54 -30.84
N LEU A 254 19.69 13.72 -31.38
CA LEU A 254 19.11 13.90 -32.71
C LEU A 254 20.19 14.42 -33.65
N LEU A 255 20.46 13.66 -34.71
CA LEU A 255 21.39 14.01 -35.76
C LEU A 255 20.70 13.89 -37.12
N ASP A 256 21.14 14.66 -38.11
CA ASP A 256 20.79 14.37 -39.49
C ASP A 256 21.52 13.12 -40.01
N GLN A 257 21.12 12.62 -41.18
CA GLN A 257 21.69 11.38 -41.72
C GLN A 257 23.18 11.51 -42.05
N ALA A 258 23.64 12.68 -42.48
CA ALA A 258 25.04 12.91 -42.85
C ALA A 258 25.95 12.92 -41.62
N THR A 259 25.54 13.65 -40.57
CA THR A 259 26.25 13.76 -39.30
C THR A 259 26.20 12.44 -38.53
N ASN A 260 25.10 11.71 -38.58
CA ASN A 260 25.03 10.38 -37.94
C ASN A 260 26.02 9.38 -38.58
N ASN A 261 26.14 9.40 -39.92
CA ASN A 261 27.11 8.54 -40.61
C ASN A 261 28.55 8.92 -40.23
N ALA A 262 28.89 10.21 -40.22
CA ALA A 262 30.21 10.68 -39.81
C ALA A 262 30.53 10.31 -38.35
N VAL A 263 29.57 10.46 -37.43
CA VAL A 263 29.71 10.04 -36.03
C VAL A 263 29.92 8.53 -35.93
N GLY A 264 29.16 7.73 -36.69
CA GLY A 264 29.30 6.27 -36.73
C GLY A 264 30.65 5.81 -37.30
N GLU A 265 31.17 6.48 -38.32
CA GLU A 265 32.49 6.21 -38.91
C GLU A 265 33.60 6.49 -37.92
N VAL A 266 33.61 7.67 -37.29
CA VAL A 266 34.59 8.05 -36.26
C VAL A 266 34.53 7.07 -35.08
N ILE A 267 33.35 6.66 -34.61
CA ILE A 267 33.24 5.71 -33.50
C ILE A 267 33.82 4.34 -33.86
N ASN A 268 33.55 3.85 -35.06
CA ASN A 268 34.05 2.55 -35.51
C ASN A 268 35.56 2.56 -35.76
N GLU A 269 36.10 3.64 -36.34
CA GLU A 269 37.52 3.79 -36.61
C GLU A 269 38.34 3.90 -35.32
N TYR A 270 37.86 4.66 -34.35
CA TYR A 270 38.59 4.97 -33.12
C TYR A 270 38.23 4.09 -31.92
N ASN A 271 37.42 3.05 -32.10
CA ASN A 271 36.90 2.17 -31.03
C ASN A 271 37.96 1.65 -30.03
N ASN A 272 39.23 1.50 -30.47
CA ASN A 272 40.36 1.05 -29.64
C ASN A 272 41.52 2.06 -29.51
N ARG A 273 41.31 3.32 -29.90
CA ARG A 273 42.37 4.35 -30.02
C ARG A 273 41.97 5.72 -29.46
N TRP A 274 40.92 5.78 -28.65
CA TRP A 274 40.46 7.03 -28.03
C TRP A 274 41.51 7.70 -27.13
N ASN A 275 42.38 6.90 -26.50
CA ASN A 275 43.53 7.36 -25.70
C ASN A 275 44.59 8.14 -26.51
N GLU A 276 44.68 7.94 -27.83
CA GLU A 276 45.59 8.68 -28.70
C GLU A 276 45.10 10.12 -28.95
N MET A 277 43.82 10.38 -28.67
CA MET A 277 43.16 11.65 -28.94
C MET A 277 43.06 12.54 -27.70
N ASP A 278 42.95 11.93 -26.53
CA ASP A 278 42.94 12.59 -25.24
C ASP A 278 43.55 11.63 -24.20
N GLU A 279 44.61 12.05 -23.51
CA GLU A 279 45.31 11.23 -22.50
C GLU A 279 44.39 10.83 -21.34
N ASP A 280 43.30 11.57 -21.16
CA ASP A 280 42.29 11.29 -20.14
C ASP A 280 41.32 10.16 -20.56
N LEU A 281 41.37 9.63 -21.78
CA LEU A 281 40.49 8.53 -22.25
C LEU A 281 41.18 7.15 -22.20
N PRO A 282 40.48 6.08 -21.77
CA PRO A 282 41.06 4.74 -21.76
C PRO A 282 41.17 4.14 -23.17
N ASN A 283 42.10 3.19 -23.36
CA ASN A 283 42.39 2.55 -24.65
C ASN A 283 41.20 1.78 -25.24
N SER A 284 40.26 1.36 -24.41
CA SER A 284 39.09 0.58 -24.81
C SER A 284 37.86 1.18 -24.15
N LEU A 285 36.91 1.66 -24.95
CA LEU A 285 35.62 2.17 -24.51
C LEU A 285 34.53 1.34 -25.16
N LEU A 286 33.60 0.82 -24.36
CA LEU A 286 32.39 0.20 -24.91
C LEU A 286 31.42 1.33 -25.26
N VAL A 287 31.31 1.66 -26.54
CA VAL A 287 30.41 2.72 -27.01
C VAL A 287 29.08 2.11 -27.46
N SER A 288 27.98 2.57 -26.87
CA SER A 288 26.61 2.30 -27.32
C SER A 288 26.01 3.58 -27.88
N THR A 289 25.38 3.49 -29.05
CA THR A 289 24.77 4.62 -29.76
C THR A 289 23.27 4.42 -29.91
N ASP A 290 22.49 5.27 -29.23
CA ASP A 290 21.04 5.40 -29.43
C ASP A 290 20.75 6.73 -30.13
N LEU A 291 21.14 6.81 -31.40
CA LEU A 291 21.03 8.01 -32.23
C LEU A 291 19.76 7.94 -33.08
N THR A 292 18.92 8.96 -32.99
CA THR A 292 17.71 9.08 -33.80
C THR A 292 18.00 9.98 -34.99
N VAL A 293 17.87 9.42 -36.21
CA VAL A 293 18.12 10.17 -37.45
C VAL A 293 16.89 10.97 -37.86
N VAL A 294 17.06 12.26 -38.08
CA VAL A 294 16.03 13.13 -38.65
C VAL A 294 16.31 13.29 -40.15
N ASN A 295 15.37 12.88 -41.00
CA ASN A 295 15.49 12.94 -42.47
C ASN A 295 15.28 14.35 -43.07
N ALA A 296 15.32 15.41 -42.25
CA ALA A 296 15.11 16.79 -42.67
C ALA A 296 16.26 17.67 -42.16
N PRO A 297 16.78 18.60 -42.98
CA PRO A 297 17.78 19.56 -42.53
C PRO A 297 17.16 20.38 -41.39
N VAL A 298 17.83 20.39 -40.24
CA VAL A 298 17.46 21.26 -39.12
C VAL A 298 17.85 22.69 -39.50
N HIS A 299 17.01 23.34 -40.31
CA HIS A 299 17.00 24.80 -40.34
C HIS A 299 16.44 25.27 -39.00
N ASP A 300 17.26 25.99 -38.24
CA ASP A 300 16.82 26.72 -37.07
C ASP A 300 15.59 27.57 -37.46
N ALA A 301 14.48 27.35 -36.74
CA ALA A 301 13.36 28.26 -36.78
C ALA A 301 13.76 29.50 -35.95
N ASP A 302 13.65 30.67 -36.58
CA ASP A 302 13.81 32.00 -35.97
C ASP A 302 13.02 32.18 -34.66
#